data_AF-A0A424YV72-F1
#
_entry.id   AF-A0A424YV72-F1
#
_cell.length_a   1.000
_cell.length_b   1.000
_cell.length_c   1.000
_cell.angle_alpha   90.00
_cell.angle_beta   90.00
_cell.angle_gamma   90.00
#
_symmetry.space_group_name_H-M   'P 1'
#
loop_
_entity.id
_entity.type
_entity.pdbx_description
1 polymer ?
#
loop_
_entity_poly.entity_id
_entity_poly.type
_entity_poly.pdbx_seq_one_letter_code
_entity_poly.pdbx_strand_id
1 'polypeptide(L)' 'YDMAGAILDLVLIEMSKDFEHSLVLDTEMKVKNDIVEGNILVLVDTASLKIIMDIIDGMVS' A
#
# COMPACT_ATOMS: atom_id res chain seq x y z
N TYR A 1 -3.46 14.04 -17.53
CA TYR A 1 -3.67 12.59 -17.36
C TYR A 1 -2.44 12.04 -16.69
N ASP A 2 -2.60 11.63 -15.44
CA ASP A 2 -1.51 11.05 -14.66
C ASP A 2 -1.39 9.56 -15.00
N MET A 3 -0.33 9.22 -15.73
CA MET A 3 -0.06 7.86 -16.17
C MET A 3 0.29 6.94 -14.99
N ALA A 4 0.87 7.47 -13.91
CA ALA A 4 1.21 6.67 -12.73
C ALA A 4 -0.05 6.24 -11.97
N GLY A 5 -0.99 7.16 -11.77
CA GLY A 5 -2.31 6.84 -11.20
C GLY A 5 -3.06 5.79 -12.01
N ALA A 6 -3.08 5.91 -13.34
CA ALA A 6 -3.74 4.93 -14.21
C ALA A 6 -3.11 3.52 -14.16
N ILE A 7 -1.77 3.43 -14.00
CA ILE A 7 -1.09 2.15 -13.81
C ILE A 7 -1.48 1.53 -12.47
N LEU A 8 -1.50 2.34 -11.40
CA LEU A 8 -1.89 1.87 -10.07
C LEU A 8 -3.34 1.37 -10.04
N ASP A 9 -4.25 2.13 -10.65
CA ASP A 9 -5.68 1.77 -10.77
C ASP A 9 -5.85 0.42 -11.48
N LEU A 10 -5.13 0.22 -12.59
CA LEU A 10 -5.18 -1.05 -13.32
C LEU A 10 -4.70 -2.23 -12.47
N VAL A 11 -3.60 -2.06 -11.73
CA VAL A 11 -3.08 -3.09 -10.83
C VAL A 11 -4.10 -3.39 -9.73
N LEU A 12 -4.72 -2.38 -9.12
CA LEU A 12 -5.75 -2.58 -8.09
C LEU A 12 -6.97 -3.34 -8.62
N ILE A 13 -7.45 -3.01 -9.83
CA ILE A 13 -8.58 -3.69 -10.48
C ILE A 13 -8.27 -5.17 -10.76
N GLU A 14 -7.06 -5.47 -11.22
CA GLU A 14 -6.67 -6.86 -11.48
C GLU A 14 -6.51 -7.64 -10.18
N MET A 15 -5.87 -7.05 -9.18
CA MET A 15 -5.63 -7.72 -7.90
C MET A 15 -6.91 -7.89 -7.06
N SER A 16 -7.92 -7.04 -7.22
CA SER A 16 -9.20 -7.19 -6.51
C SER A 16 -9.96 -8.47 -6.86
N LYS A 17 -9.54 -9.20 -7.90
CA LYS A 17 -10.08 -10.52 -8.25
C LYS A 17 -9.60 -11.61 -7.29
N ASP A 18 -8.38 -11.46 -6.76
CA ASP A 18 -7.70 -12.47 -5.96
C ASP A 18 -7.51 -12.04 -4.50
N PHE A 19 -7.48 -10.73 -4.23
CA PHE A 19 -7.28 -10.15 -2.90
C PHE A 19 -8.45 -9.24 -2.51
N GLU A 20 -8.99 -9.45 -1.32
CA GLU A 20 -10.10 -8.66 -0.76
C GLU A 20 -9.63 -7.29 -0.26
N HIS A 21 -8.39 -7.21 0.19
CA HIS A 21 -7.80 -6.00 0.77
C HIS A 21 -6.41 -5.73 0.19
N SER A 22 -6.10 -4.45 0.02
CA SER A 22 -4.76 -3.98 -0.32
C SER A 22 -4.45 -2.71 0.46
N LEU A 23 -3.18 -2.49 0.74
CA LEU A 23 -2.69 -1.27 1.37
C LEU A 23 -1.90 -0.49 0.32
N VAL A 24 -2.30 0.76 0.09
CA VAL A 24 -1.54 1.71 -0.72
C VAL A 24 -0.93 2.73 0.23
N LEU A 25 0.39 2.82 0.24
CA LEU A 25 1.15 3.73 1.08
C LEU A 25 1.77 4.80 0.19
N ASP A 26 1.36 6.05 0.36
CA ASP A 26 2.06 7.19 -0.21
C ASP A 26 3.33 7.42 0.61
N THR A 27 4.49 7.37 -0.04
CA THR A 27 5.79 7.41 0.63
C THR A 27 6.67 8.53 0.11
N GLU A 28 7.36 9.18 1.04
CA GLU A 28 8.47 10.07 0.76
C GLU A 28 9.73 9.43 1.36
N MET A 29 10.67 9.04 0.50
CA MET A 29 11.90 8.37 0.90
C MET A 29 13.11 9.26 0.64
N LYS A 30 13.92 9.50 1.67
CA LYS A 30 15.18 10.22 1.52
C LYS A 30 16.31 9.27 1.14
N VAL A 31 16.87 9.43 -0.05
CA VAL A 31 18.02 8.65 -0.53
C VAL A 31 19.20 9.61 -0.70
N LYS A 32 20.19 9.51 0.21
CA LYS A 32 21.30 10.47 0.31
C LYS A 32 20.77 11.91 0.53
N ASN A 33 20.93 12.77 -0.48
CA ASN A 33 20.46 14.16 -0.48
C ASN A 33 19.18 14.37 -1.30
N ASP A 34 18.68 13.31 -1.96
CA ASP A 34 17.50 13.40 -2.81
C ASP A 34 16.26 12.88 -2.08
N ILE A 35 15.12 13.48 -2.40
CA ILE A 35 13.80 13.02 -1.96
C ILE A 35 13.17 12.28 -3.13
N VAL A 36 12.70 11.06 -2.86
CA VAL A 36 12.00 10.21 -3.81
C VAL A 36 10.58 10.00 -3.28
N GLU A 37 9.62 10.60 -3.96
CA GLU A 37 8.20 10.33 -3.76
C GLU A 37 7.80 9.08 -4.54
N GLY A 38 6.94 8.26 -3.95
CA GLY A 38 6.42 7.08 -4.63
C GLY A 38 5.39 6.33 -3.81
N ASN A 39 4.71 5.40 -4.45
CA ASN A 39 3.65 4.62 -3.81
C ASN A 39 4.13 3.18 -3.62
N ILE A 40 3.87 2.62 -2.44
CA ILE A 40 4.08 1.21 -2.14
C ILE A 40 2.71 0.53 -2.08
N LEU A 41 2.50 -0.46 -2.95
CA LEU A 41 1.34 -1.33 -2.91
C LEU A 41 1.69 -2.62 -2.17
N VAL A 42 0.92 -2.95 -1.13
CA VAL A 42 1.02 -4.22 -0.40
C VAL A 42 -0.27 -5.00 -0.59
N LEU A 43 -0.14 -6.18 -1.21
CA LEU A 43 -1.20 -7.16 -1.30
C LEU A 43 -1.11 -8.07 -0.09
N VAL A 44 -2.18 -8.13 0.68
CA VAL A 44 -2.19 -8.83 1.96
C VAL A 44 -3.48 -9.63 2.07
N ASP A 45 -3.37 -10.89 2.50
CA ASP A 45 -4.56 -11.68 2.79
C ASP A 45 -5.27 -11.14 4.05
N THR A 46 -6.58 -11.39 4.15
CA THR A 46 -7.42 -10.88 5.23
C THR A 46 -6.92 -11.29 6.63
N ALA A 47 -6.30 -12.46 6.78
CA ALA A 47 -5.78 -12.91 8.08
C ALA A 47 -4.50 -12.16 8.46
N SER A 48 -3.59 -11.96 7.51
CA SER A 48 -2.37 -11.18 7.67
C SER A 48 -2.67 -9.71 7.95
N LEU A 49 -3.67 -9.12 7.27
CA LEU A 49 -4.08 -7.73 7.52
C LEU A 49 -4.60 -7.55 8.94
N LYS A 50 -5.41 -8.50 9.42
CA LYS A 50 -5.93 -8.46 10.79
C LYS A 50 -4.79 -8.43 11.82
N ILE A 51 -3.77 -9.27 11.65
CA ILE A 51 -2.61 -9.29 12.54
C ILE A 51 -1.90 -7.92 12.54
N ILE A 52 -1.71 -7.31 11.38
CA ILE A 52 -1.10 -5.97 11.27
C ILE A 52 -1.93 -4.93 12.03
N MET A 53 -3.25 -4.93 11.83
CA MET A 53 -4.16 -3.98 12.49
C MET A 53 -4.18 -4.17 14.01
N ASP A 54 -4.21 -5.41 14.50
CA ASP A 54 -4.19 -5.72 15.94
C ASP A 54 -2.89 -5.22 16.61
N ILE A 55 -1.74 -5.34 15.91
CA ILE A 55 -0.46 -4.81 16.39
C ILE A 55 -0.50 -3.28 16.46
N ILE A 56 -1.01 -2.62 15.42
CA ILE A 56 -1.12 -1.15 15.38
C ILE A 56 -2.02 -0.66 16.51
N ASP A 57 -3.18 -1.28 16.72
CA ASP A 57 -4.12 -0.93 17.78
C ASP A 57 -3.46 -1.01 19.18
N GLY A 58 -2.66 -2.05 19.40
CA GLY A 58 -1.86 -2.20 20.62
C GLY A 58 -0.74 -1.18 20.81
N MET A 59 -0.32 -0.46 19.76
CA MET A 59 0.69 0.60 19.84
C MET A 59 0.09 1.97 20.16
N VAL A 60 -1.20 2.18 19.87
CA VAL A 60 -1.92 3.44 20.12
C VAL A 60 -2.64 3.43 21.48
N SER A 61 -2.66 2.27 22.14
CA SER A 61 -3.21 2.01 23.49
C SER A 61 -2.19 2.24 24.60
#